data_AF-W4PAU2-F1
#
_entry.id   AF-W4PAU2-F1
#
_cell.length_a   1.000
_cell.length_b   1.000
_cell.length_c   1.000
_cell.angle_alpha   90.00
_cell.angle_beta   90.00
_cell.angle_gamma   90.00
#
_symmetry.space_group_name_H-M   'P 1'
#
loop_
_entity.id
_entity.type
_entity.pdbx_description
1 polymer ?
#
loop_
_entity_poly.entity_id
_entity_poly.type
_entity_poly.pdbx_seq_one_letter_code
_entity_poly.pdbx_strand_id
1 'polypeptide(L)'
;MLQGKRLLFCDDSIVRGTQLRDNVKVLYDYGAKEIHMRIACPPLIYTCPFLGFTASKNALELITRRIIKELEGDENKNLEKYATTDSPEYKKMVGIIAERFGLTTLKFNTLETLIEAIGLPKCKVCTHCFDASSHF
;
A
#
# COMPACT_ATOMS: atom_id res chain seq x y z
N MET A 1 24.66 -16.06 -2.29
CA MET A 1 24.61 -14.91 -3.21
C MET A 1 24.04 -13.64 -2.55
N LEU A 2 23.09 -13.74 -1.60
CA LEU A 2 22.49 -12.58 -0.94
C LEU A 2 23.12 -12.19 0.41
N GLN A 3 24.09 -12.99 0.91
CA GLN A 3 24.76 -12.77 2.20
C GLN A 3 25.23 -11.32 2.38
N GLY A 4 24.70 -10.64 3.39
CA GLY A 4 25.05 -9.27 3.77
C GLY A 4 24.56 -8.18 2.82
N LYS A 5 23.80 -8.53 1.76
CA LYS A 5 23.31 -7.57 0.76
C LYS A 5 22.06 -6.85 1.25
N ARG A 6 21.90 -5.59 0.84
CA ARG A 6 20.69 -4.80 1.03
C ARG A 6 19.89 -4.82 -0.26
N LEU A 7 18.64 -5.25 -0.22
CA LEU A 7 17.80 -5.50 -1.39
C LEU A 7 16.72 -4.43 -1.50
N LEU A 8 16.47 -3.95 -2.71
CA LEU A 8 15.37 -3.04 -3.03
C LEU A 8 14.46 -3.74 -4.04
N PHE A 9 13.17 -3.82 -3.72
CA PHE A 9 12.14 -4.34 -4.61
C PHE A 9 11.18 -3.23 -4.98
N CYS A 10 10.82 -3.21 -6.26
CA CYS A 10 9.76 -2.36 -6.78
C CYS A 10 8.62 -3.25 -7.25
N ASP A 11 7.39 -2.90 -6.89
CA ASP A 11 6.19 -3.59 -7.31
C ASP A 11 5.09 -2.58 -7.62
N ASP A 12 4.06 -3.00 -8.36
CA ASP A 12 3.02 -2.10 -8.82
C ASP A 12 2.12 -1.62 -7.67
N SER A 13 1.72 -2.55 -6.79
CA SER A 13 0.68 -2.37 -5.79
C SER A 13 0.80 -3.38 -4.66
N ILE A 14 0.12 -3.11 -3.54
CA ILE A 14 -0.14 -4.11 -2.50
C ILE A 14 -1.64 -4.16 -2.26
N VAL A 15 -2.28 -5.25 -2.70
CA VAL A 15 -3.71 -5.51 -2.42
C VAL A 15 -3.83 -6.30 -1.11
N ARG A 16 -3.55 -7.61 -1.15
CA ARG A 16 -3.58 -8.50 0.03
C ARG A 16 -2.22 -8.65 0.70
N GLY A 17 -1.14 -8.53 -0.07
CA GLY A 17 0.25 -8.75 0.36
C GLY A 17 0.62 -10.19 0.72
N THR A 18 -0.16 -11.19 0.29
CA THR A 18 0.12 -12.61 0.59
C THR A 18 1.42 -13.10 -0.04
N GLN A 19 1.66 -12.82 -1.32
CA GLN A 19 2.89 -13.21 -2.02
C GLN A 19 4.14 -12.56 -1.41
N LEU A 20 4.03 -11.31 -0.97
CA LEU A 20 5.15 -10.54 -0.47
C LEU A 20 5.72 -11.11 0.83
N ARG A 21 4.85 -11.56 1.74
CA ARG A 21 5.25 -12.14 3.04
C ARG A 21 6.17 -13.35 2.87
N ASP A 22 5.81 -14.26 1.98
CA ASP A 22 6.52 -15.54 1.83
C ASP A 22 7.90 -15.30 1.16
N ASN A 23 7.96 -14.36 0.22
CA ASN A 23 9.20 -13.97 -0.45
C ASN A 23 10.22 -13.33 0.51
N VAL A 24 9.79 -12.42 1.38
CA VAL A 24 10.70 -11.70 2.30
C VAL A 24 11.41 -12.67 3.24
N LYS A 25 10.68 -13.65 3.79
CA LYS A 25 11.26 -14.67 4.67
C LYS A 25 12.38 -15.46 3.98
N VAL A 26 12.11 -15.97 2.77
CA VAL A 26 13.09 -16.73 1.99
C VAL A 26 14.34 -15.91 1.68
N LEU A 27 14.19 -14.62 1.40
CA LEU A 27 15.32 -13.74 1.11
C LEU A 27 16.23 -13.51 2.33
N TYR A 28 15.65 -13.38 3.53
CA TYR A 28 16.43 -13.36 4.77
C TYR A 28 17.10 -14.70 5.06
N ASP A 29 16.40 -15.83 4.83
CA ASP A 29 16.98 -17.18 4.96
C ASP A 29 18.20 -17.37 4.03
N TYR A 30 18.27 -16.63 2.91
CA TYR A 30 19.40 -16.62 1.98
C TYR A 30 20.50 -15.59 2.33
N GLY A 31 20.38 -14.92 3.48
CA GLY A 31 21.39 -14.06 4.07
C GLY A 31 21.24 -12.56 3.76
N ALA A 32 20.09 -12.10 3.27
CA ALA A 32 19.85 -10.68 3.08
C ALA A 32 20.02 -9.90 4.40
N LYS A 33 20.65 -8.72 4.34
CA LYS A 33 20.84 -7.83 5.50
C LYS A 33 19.62 -6.94 5.71
N GLU A 34 19.12 -6.35 4.63
CA GLU A 34 18.00 -5.42 4.63
C GLU A 34 17.14 -5.66 3.40
N ILE A 35 15.83 -5.49 3.53
CA ILE A 35 14.87 -5.62 2.43
C ILE A 35 13.97 -4.37 2.42
N HIS A 36 14.07 -3.61 1.34
CA HIS A 36 13.35 -2.36 1.15
C HIS A 36 12.33 -2.52 0.03
N MET A 37 11.09 -2.10 0.25
CA MET A 37 10.01 -2.20 -0.72
C MET A 37 9.57 -0.80 -1.19
N ARG A 38 9.35 -0.64 -2.49
CA ARG A 38 8.83 0.58 -3.13
C ARG A 38 7.64 0.21 -4.00
N ILE A 39 6.48 0.77 -3.68
CA ILE A 39 5.23 0.48 -4.39
C ILE A 39 4.94 1.64 -5.33
N ALA A 40 4.70 1.35 -6.61
CA ALA A 40 4.56 2.38 -7.65
C ALA A 40 3.26 3.19 -7.54
N CYS A 41 2.26 2.69 -6.82
CA CYS A 41 1.00 3.40 -6.54
C CYS A 41 0.89 3.87 -5.08
N PRO A 42 -0.02 4.83 -4.79
CA PRO A 42 -0.46 5.11 -3.42
C PRO A 42 -1.12 3.90 -2.77
N PRO A 43 -1.21 3.84 -1.43
CA PRO A 43 -1.93 2.76 -0.77
C PRO A 43 -3.38 2.70 -1.24
N LEU A 44 -3.85 1.49 -1.53
CA LEU A 44 -5.25 1.24 -1.87
C LEU A 44 -6.10 1.35 -0.59
N ILE A 45 -6.78 2.47 -0.38
CA ILE A 45 -7.62 2.71 0.80
C ILE A 45 -9.09 2.39 0.50
N TYR A 46 -9.57 2.59 -0.73
CA TYR A 46 -10.97 2.39 -1.08
C TYR A 46 -11.13 1.26 -2.10
N THR A 47 -12.22 0.50 -1.96
CA THR A 47 -12.61 -0.46 -2.99
C THR A 47 -13.11 0.29 -4.21
N CYS A 48 -12.83 -0.23 -5.41
CA CYS A 48 -13.29 0.42 -6.63
C CYS A 48 -14.80 0.19 -6.81
N PRO A 49 -15.63 1.24 -6.92
CA PRO A 49 -17.06 1.10 -7.22
C PRO A 49 -17.32 0.98 -8.73
N PHE A 50 -16.34 1.35 -9.57
CA PHE A 50 -16.49 1.47 -11.01
C PHE A 50 -16.05 0.22 -11.76
N LEU A 51 -14.96 -0.41 -11.30
CA LEU A 51 -14.25 -1.46 -12.03
C LEU A 51 -14.06 -2.67 -11.11
N GLY A 52 -14.33 -3.86 -11.64
CA GLY A 52 -14.25 -5.13 -10.91
C GLY A 52 -12.84 -5.72 -10.89
N PHE A 53 -11.84 -4.97 -10.41
CA PHE A 53 -10.44 -5.44 -10.41
C PHE A 53 -10.15 -6.52 -9.36
N THR A 54 -10.98 -6.61 -8.32
CA THR A 54 -10.85 -7.64 -7.28
C THR A 54 -11.97 -8.68 -7.44
N ALA A 55 -11.65 -9.96 -7.21
CA ALA A 55 -12.62 -11.05 -7.28
C ALA A 55 -13.79 -10.92 -6.27
N SER A 56 -13.64 -10.03 -5.28
CA SER A 56 -14.62 -9.74 -4.23
C SER A 56 -14.70 -8.23 -4.02
N LYS A 57 -15.90 -7.72 -3.70
CA LYS A 57 -16.14 -6.31 -3.32
C LYS A 57 -15.87 -6.03 -1.83
N ASN A 58 -15.39 -7.01 -1.09
CA ASN A 58 -15.10 -6.87 0.34
C ASN A 58 -13.90 -5.94 0.58
N ALA A 59 -14.09 -4.87 1.34
CA ALA A 59 -13.02 -3.93 1.68
C ALA A 59 -11.86 -4.57 2.44
N LEU A 60 -12.11 -5.62 3.22
CA LEU A 60 -11.09 -6.34 3.99
C LEU A 60 -10.12 -7.16 3.12
N GLU A 61 -10.34 -7.21 1.81
CA GLU A 61 -9.35 -7.70 0.86
C GLU A 61 -8.10 -6.81 0.82
N LEU A 62 -8.26 -5.52 1.09
CA LEU A 62 -7.17 -4.57 1.16
C LEU A 62 -6.43 -4.72 2.49
N ILE A 63 -5.10 -4.85 2.45
CA ILE A 63 -4.26 -4.94 3.66
C ILE A 63 -4.39 -3.67 4.52
N THR A 64 -4.53 -2.52 3.88
CA THR A 64 -4.77 -1.21 4.51
C THR A 64 -6.02 -1.25 5.37
N ARG A 65 -7.14 -1.77 4.84
CA ARG A 65 -8.43 -1.88 5.54
C ARG A 65 -8.39 -2.84 6.72
N ARG A 66 -7.66 -3.95 6.60
CA ARG A 66 -7.44 -4.86 7.72
C ARG A 66 -6.68 -4.16 8.86
N ILE A 67 -5.63 -3.42 8.53
CA ILE A 67 -4.86 -2.67 9.54
C ILE A 67 -5.68 -1.55 10.17
N ILE A 68 -6.47 -0.81 9.38
CA ILE A 68 -7.38 0.22 9.90
C ILE A 68 -8.37 -0.40 10.89
N LYS A 69 -8.98 -1.55 10.54
CA LYS A 69 -9.86 -2.28 11.46
C LYS A 69 -9.16 -2.67 12.76
N GLU A 70 -7.93 -3.16 12.68
CA GLU A 70 -7.14 -3.53 13.87
C GLU A 70 -6.80 -2.31 14.75
N LEU A 71 -6.52 -1.16 14.14
CA LEU A 71 -6.19 0.07 14.86
C LEU A 71 -7.40 0.77 15.47
N GLU A 72 -8.53 0.73 14.77
CA GLU A 72 -9.69 1.59 15.04
C GLU A 72 -10.92 0.83 15.55
N GLY A 73 -10.93 -0.50 15.41
CA GLY A 73 -12.09 -1.36 15.64
C GLY A 73 -13.10 -1.38 14.48
N ASP A 74 -12.92 -0.52 13.48
CA ASP A 74 -13.80 -0.34 12.32
C ASP A 74 -12.96 -0.07 11.08
N GLU A 75 -13.10 -0.89 10.03
CA GLU A 75 -12.37 -0.74 8.78
C GLU A 75 -12.70 0.54 7.99
N ASN A 76 -13.76 1.27 8.35
CA ASN A 76 -14.22 2.49 7.67
C ASN A 76 -13.92 3.79 8.43
N LYS A 77 -13.25 3.71 9.57
CA LYS A 77 -13.00 4.87 10.42
C LYS A 77 -11.79 5.68 9.94
N ASN A 78 -11.94 7.01 9.88
CA ASN A 78 -10.88 7.98 9.56
C ASN A 78 -10.15 7.73 8.22
N LEU A 79 -10.81 7.17 7.22
CA LEU A 79 -10.18 6.76 5.95
C LEU A 79 -9.45 7.89 5.25
N GLU A 80 -10.01 9.09 5.29
CA GLU A 80 -9.42 10.31 4.74
C GLU A 80 -8.03 10.58 5.33
N LYS A 81 -7.83 10.29 6.61
CA LYS A 81 -6.53 10.45 7.26
C LYS A 81 -5.54 9.41 6.77
N TYR A 82 -5.96 8.14 6.66
CA TYR A 82 -5.12 7.07 6.12
C TYR A 82 -4.81 7.23 4.63
N ALA A 83 -5.66 7.93 3.87
CA ALA A 83 -5.45 8.28 2.46
C ALA A 83 -4.56 9.52 2.26
N THR A 84 -4.49 10.40 3.26
CA THR A 84 -3.68 11.63 3.18
C THR A 84 -2.20 11.29 3.30
N THR A 85 -1.43 11.57 2.25
CA THR A 85 0.02 11.38 2.20
C THR A 85 0.68 11.97 3.46
N ASP A 86 1.53 11.19 4.11
CA ASP A 86 2.35 11.60 5.26
C ASP A 86 1.61 12.03 6.53
N SER A 87 0.29 11.81 6.62
CA SER A 87 -0.44 11.96 7.89
C SER A 87 0.10 10.99 8.96
N PRO A 88 -0.14 11.26 10.26
CA PRO A 88 0.23 10.34 11.33
C PRO A 88 -0.37 8.94 11.15
N GLU A 89 -1.64 8.86 10.74
CA GLU A 89 -2.37 7.62 10.48
C GLU A 89 -1.79 6.85 9.29
N TYR A 90 -1.49 7.54 8.19
CA TYR A 90 -0.82 6.98 7.02
C TYR A 90 0.53 6.37 7.40
N LYS A 91 1.39 7.13 8.09
CA LYS A 91 2.73 6.68 8.48
C LYS A 91 2.66 5.47 9.41
N LYS A 92 1.73 5.50 10.38
CA LYS A 92 1.49 4.39 11.30
C LYS A 92 1.03 3.14 10.55
N MET A 93 0.08 3.25 9.63
CA MET A 93 -0.40 2.14 8.81
C MET A 93 0.73 1.55 7.96
N VAL A 94 1.50 2.38 7.25
CA VAL A 94 2.62 1.93 6.42
C VAL A 94 3.70 1.23 7.26
N GLY A 95 4.00 1.74 8.46
CA GLY A 95 4.91 1.11 9.41
C GLY A 95 4.44 -0.30 9.80
N ILE A 96 3.17 -0.45 10.14
CA ILE A 96 2.58 -1.76 10.49
C ILE A 96 2.61 -2.72 9.30
N ILE A 97 2.36 -2.25 8.08
CA ILE A 97 2.51 -3.08 6.86
C ILE A 97 3.96 -3.55 6.72
N ALA A 98 4.93 -2.66 6.92
CA ALA A 98 6.35 -3.00 6.81
C ALA A 98 6.75 -4.07 7.84
N GLU A 99 6.38 -3.87 9.11
CA GLU A 99 6.65 -4.81 10.20
C GLU A 99 5.99 -6.18 9.94
N ARG A 100 4.73 -6.19 9.51
CA ARG A 100 3.97 -7.42 9.21
C ARG A 100 4.64 -8.27 8.14
N PHE A 101 5.33 -7.64 7.20
CA PHE A 101 6.03 -8.32 6.12
C PHE A 101 7.53 -8.50 6.39
N GLY A 102 8.05 -8.07 7.54
CA GLY A 102 9.48 -8.16 7.87
C GLY A 102 10.37 -7.22 7.03
N LEU A 103 9.80 -6.18 6.44
CA LEU A 103 10.53 -5.23 5.60
C LEU A 103 11.34 -4.26 6.47
N THR A 104 12.57 -3.96 6.05
CA THR A 104 13.38 -2.89 6.66
C THR A 104 12.75 -1.53 6.41
N THR A 105 12.26 -1.28 5.19
CA THR A 105 11.48 -0.07 4.88
C THR A 105 10.43 -0.38 3.84
N LEU A 106 9.26 0.24 3.95
CA LEU A 106 8.24 0.28 2.92
C LEU A 106 7.94 1.74 2.58
N LYS A 107 7.85 2.05 1.28
CA LYS A 107 7.29 3.31 0.81
C LYS A 107 6.34 3.04 -0.33
N PHE A 108 5.19 3.70 -0.29
CA PHE A 108 4.31 3.85 -1.44
C PHE A 108 4.67 5.12 -2.18
N ASN A 109 4.45 5.14 -3.48
CA ASN A 109 4.42 6.36 -4.25
C ASN A 109 3.28 7.26 -3.75
N THR A 110 3.42 8.57 -3.85
CA THR A 110 2.38 9.49 -3.39
C THR A 110 1.34 9.73 -4.47
N LEU A 111 0.12 10.14 -4.08
CA LEU A 111 -0.92 10.47 -5.06
C LEU A 111 -0.48 11.66 -5.92
N GLU A 112 0.18 12.63 -5.30
CA GLU A 112 0.72 13.83 -5.95
C GLU A 112 1.73 13.45 -7.04
N THR A 113 2.70 12.59 -6.69
CA THR A 113 3.73 12.11 -7.62
C THR A 113 3.12 11.28 -8.75
N LEU A 114 2.11 10.45 -8.44
CA LEU A 114 1.40 9.66 -9.46
C LEU A 114 0.70 10.57 -10.48
N ILE A 115 -0.01 11.59 -10.01
CA ILE A 115 -0.71 12.56 -10.89
C ILE A 115 0.28 13.35 -11.74
N GLU A 116 1.38 13.82 -11.12
CA GLU A 116 2.45 14.51 -11.84
C GLU A 116 3.03 13.63 -12.95
N ALA A 117 3.34 12.36 -12.65
CA ALA A 117 3.89 11.42 -13.62
C ALA A 117 2.94 11.08 -14.78
N ILE A 118 1.62 11.06 -14.53
CA ILE A 118 0.60 10.87 -15.57
C ILE A 118 0.51 12.09 -16.49
N GLY A 119 0.80 13.29 -15.98
CA GLY A 119 0.78 14.53 -16.77
C GLY A 119 -0.62 15.06 -17.10
N LEU A 120 -1.66 14.55 -16.44
CA LEU A 120 -3.04 15.03 -16.56
C LEU A 120 -3.49 15.70 -15.25
N PRO A 121 -4.37 16.71 -15.31
CA PRO A 121 -4.99 17.26 -14.11
C PRO A 121 -5.71 16.16 -13.31
N LYS A 122 -5.63 16.20 -11.98
CA LYS A 122 -6.27 15.21 -11.10
C LYS A 122 -7.75 14.98 -11.43
N CYS A 123 -8.50 16.02 -11.77
CA CYS A 123 -9.92 15.91 -12.13
C CYS A 123 -10.19 15.13 -13.43
N LYS A 124 -9.15 14.80 -14.22
CA LYS A 124 -9.20 13.96 -15.41
C LYS A 124 -8.67 12.54 -15.17
N VAL A 125 -8.23 12.23 -13.95
CA VAL A 125 -7.68 10.93 -13.56
C VAL A 125 -8.54 10.35 -12.45
N CYS A 126 -8.97 9.10 -12.59
CA CYS A 126 -9.67 8.43 -11.50
C CYS A 126 -8.67 8.06 -10.38
N THR A 127 -8.88 8.62 -9.19
CA THR A 127 -8.06 8.39 -7.99
C THR A 127 -8.86 7.78 -6.84
N HIS A 128 -10.10 7.36 -7.10
CA HIS A 128 -11.04 6.90 -6.08
C HIS A 128 -10.45 5.83 -5.14
N CYS A 129 -9.73 4.85 -5.68
CA CYS A 129 -9.14 3.78 -4.86
C CYS A 129 -8.12 4.29 -3.83
N PHE A 130 -7.55 5.47 -4.04
CA PHE A 130 -6.55 6.09 -3.16
C PHE A 130 -7.19 7.07 -2.19
N ASP A 131 -8.08 7.95 -2.66
CA ASP A 131 -8.58 9.09 -1.88
C ASP A 131 -10.10 9.34 -1.95
N ALA A 132 -10.84 8.43 -2.60
CA ALA A 132 -12.29 8.52 -2.84
C ALA A 132 -12.76 9.80 -3.56
N SER A 133 -11.88 10.60 -4.16
CA SER A 133 -12.27 11.90 -4.73
C SER A 133 -12.98 11.80 -6.08
N SER A 134 -12.82 10.69 -6.82
CA SER A 134 -13.53 10.49 -8.08
C SER A 134 -14.93 9.93 -7.85
N HIS A 135 -15.91 10.54 -8.52
CA HIS A 135 -17.33 10.23 -8.48
C HIS A 135 -17.93 10.43 -9.89
N PHE A 136 -19.13 9.91 -10.12
CA PHE A 136 -19.90 10.17 -11.34
C PHE A 136 -20.46 11.60 -11.35
#